data_AF-A0A1A9WPB1-F1
#
_entry.id   AF-A0A1A9WPB1-F1
#
_cell.length_a   1.000
_cell.length_b   1.000
_cell.length_c   1.000
_cell.angle_alpha   90.00
_cell.angle_beta   90.00
_cell.angle_gamma   90.00
#
_symmetry.space_group_name_H-M   'P 1'
#
loop_
_entity.id
_entity.type
_entity.pdbx_description
1 polymer ?
#
loop_
_entity_poly.entity_id
_entity_poly.type
_entity_poly.pdbx_seq_one_letter_code
_entity_poly.pdbx_strand_id
1 'polypeptide(L)'
;MSRELLNWLNAMVEGHYKETEELKSGVAYCQIMEQLFPKCIGMQKLKTDAVLEYEFVHNFKLLQDAFNYMGYEKKISIEDLKRRSFKHNFEFLQWFKKLFDIHRIAQADLLALAGCKISTEPIQKPSILETEEKSITHQPFAETEEKPTTSQATSDSSKKITSQLTPSIKGKISNKAKPV
;
A
#
# COMPACT_ATOMS: atom_id res chain seq x y z
N MET A 1 -5.64 -16.73 -17.72
CA MET A 1 -5.54 -16.94 -16.25
C MET A 1 -4.77 -15.84 -15.51
N SER A 2 -3.43 -15.80 -15.49
CA SER A 2 -2.71 -14.77 -14.67
C SER A 2 -2.96 -13.33 -15.14
N ARG A 3 -2.96 -13.08 -16.46
CA ARG A 3 -3.27 -11.77 -17.04
C ARG A 3 -4.69 -11.29 -16.75
N GLU A 4 -5.69 -12.17 -16.77
CA GLU A 4 -7.07 -11.78 -16.43
C GLU A 4 -7.19 -11.31 -15.00
N LEU A 5 -6.55 -12.02 -14.07
CA LEU A 5 -6.57 -11.69 -12.66
C LEU A 5 -5.84 -10.36 -12.38
N LEU A 6 -4.73 -10.12 -13.08
CA LEU A 6 -4.01 -8.87 -13.01
C LEU A 6 -4.80 -7.71 -13.64
N ASN A 7 -5.47 -7.94 -14.76
CA ASN A 7 -6.34 -6.94 -15.39
C ASN A 7 -7.50 -6.56 -14.48
N TRP A 8 -8.12 -7.53 -13.79
CA TRP A 8 -9.12 -7.24 -12.77
C TRP A 8 -8.55 -6.37 -11.65
N LEU A 9 -7.37 -6.72 -11.13
CA LEU A 9 -6.75 -5.94 -10.06
C LEU A 9 -6.44 -4.51 -10.52
N ASN A 10 -5.88 -4.34 -11.72
CA ASN A 10 -5.64 -3.03 -12.32
C ASN A 10 -6.92 -2.21 -12.46
N ALA A 11 -8.03 -2.81 -12.88
CA ALA A 11 -9.31 -2.13 -12.97
C ALA A 11 -9.86 -1.70 -11.61
N MET A 12 -9.61 -2.48 -10.55
CA MET A 12 -10.08 -2.16 -9.20
C MET A 12 -9.35 -0.97 -8.58
N VAL A 13 -8.04 -0.83 -8.82
CA VAL A 13 -7.21 0.19 -8.15
C VAL A 13 -6.73 1.29 -9.10
N GLU A 14 -7.24 1.29 -10.33
CA GLU A 14 -6.77 2.17 -11.41
C GLU A 14 -5.23 2.07 -11.61
N GLY A 15 -4.72 0.84 -11.48
CA GLY A 15 -3.29 0.54 -11.50
C GLY A 15 -2.76 0.11 -12.87
N HIS A 16 -1.44 0.00 -12.96
CA HIS A 16 -0.71 -0.42 -14.16
C HIS A 16 0.28 -1.56 -13.89
N TYR A 17 -0.14 -2.54 -13.11
CA TYR A 17 0.68 -3.72 -12.83
C TYR A 17 0.81 -4.60 -14.07
N LYS A 18 2.04 -4.95 -14.45
CA LYS A 18 2.37 -5.78 -15.61
C LYS A 18 2.62 -7.23 -15.23
N GLU A 19 3.08 -7.46 -14.00
CA GLU A 19 3.41 -8.78 -13.49
C GLU A 19 2.84 -8.98 -12.08
N THR A 20 2.43 -10.21 -11.76
CA THR A 20 1.94 -10.56 -10.42
C THR A 20 2.97 -10.31 -9.32
N GLU A 21 4.25 -10.32 -9.67
CA GLU A 21 5.35 -10.05 -8.77
C GLU A 21 5.42 -8.60 -8.26
N GLU A 22 4.86 -7.64 -9.00
CA GLU A 22 4.79 -6.23 -8.58
C GLU A 22 3.81 -6.01 -7.42
N LEU A 23 2.91 -6.97 -7.19
CA LEU A 23 1.97 -6.96 -6.07
C LEU A 23 2.64 -7.21 -4.72
N LYS A 24 3.93 -7.57 -4.70
CA LYS A 24 4.74 -7.68 -3.49
C LYS A 24 4.81 -6.37 -2.68
N SER A 25 4.46 -5.23 -3.29
CA SER A 25 4.39 -3.94 -2.60
C SER A 25 3.28 -3.88 -1.55
N GLY A 26 2.26 -4.72 -1.66
CA GLY A 26 1.09 -4.71 -0.76
C GLY A 26 0.08 -3.59 -1.02
N VAL A 27 0.42 -2.61 -1.89
CA VAL A 27 -0.37 -1.38 -2.10
C VAL A 27 -1.74 -1.69 -2.69
N ALA A 28 -1.78 -2.45 -3.79
CA ALA A 28 -3.04 -2.83 -4.44
C ALA A 28 -3.99 -3.56 -3.49
N TYR A 29 -3.47 -4.49 -2.67
CA TYR A 29 -4.30 -5.23 -1.72
C TYR A 29 -4.90 -4.33 -0.66
N CYS A 30 -4.12 -3.37 -0.15
CA CYS A 30 -4.58 -2.38 0.80
C CYS A 30 -5.67 -1.48 0.20
N GLN A 31 -5.47 -1.01 -1.04
CA GLN A 31 -6.46 -0.20 -1.74
C GLN A 31 -7.78 -0.95 -1.96
N ILE A 32 -7.74 -2.21 -2.39
CA ILE A 32 -8.96 -3.02 -2.56
C ILE A 32 -9.64 -3.27 -1.21
N MET A 33 -8.88 -3.52 -0.14
CA MET A 33 -9.46 -3.67 1.20
C MET A 33 -10.18 -2.43 1.69
N GLU A 34 -9.62 -1.24 1.45
CA GLU A 34 -10.28 0.03 1.79
C GLU A 34 -11.59 0.22 1.01
N GLN A 35 -11.67 -0.26 -0.24
CA GLN A 35 -12.91 -0.24 -1.01
C GLN A 35 -13.97 -1.25 -0.54
N LEU A 36 -13.53 -2.42 -0.06
CA LEU A 36 -14.44 -3.41 0.51
C LEU A 36 -14.97 -2.98 1.87
N PHE A 37 -14.09 -2.44 2.71
CA PHE A 37 -14.37 -2.04 4.09
C PHE A 37 -13.76 -0.65 4.35
N PRO A 38 -14.57 0.41 4.23
CA PRO A 38 -14.07 1.77 4.46
C PRO A 38 -13.43 1.91 5.83
N LYS A 39 -12.27 2.60 5.89
CA LYS A 39 -11.49 2.92 7.10
C LYS A 39 -10.78 1.71 7.76
N CYS A 40 -10.65 0.57 7.09
CA CYS A 40 -10.01 -0.61 7.69
C CYS A 40 -8.47 -0.60 7.63
N ILE A 41 -7.86 0.01 6.60
CA ILE A 41 -6.39 -0.01 6.41
C ILE A 41 -5.72 1.22 7.03
N GLY A 42 -6.42 2.37 7.02
CA GLY A 42 -5.85 3.65 7.40
C GLY A 42 -4.90 4.16 6.33
N MET A 43 -5.43 4.53 5.16
CA MET A 43 -4.71 4.93 3.94
C MET A 43 -3.59 5.97 4.14
N GLN A 44 -3.68 6.82 5.16
CA GLN A 44 -2.64 7.79 5.51
C GLN A 44 -1.30 7.13 5.92
N LYS A 45 -1.34 5.89 6.40
CA LYS A 45 -0.15 5.12 6.80
C LYS A 45 0.41 4.27 5.66
N LEU A 46 -0.34 4.09 4.58
CA LEU A 46 0.03 3.22 3.47
C LEU A 46 1.18 3.87 2.69
N LYS A 47 2.24 3.10 2.41
CA LYS A 47 3.34 3.55 1.56
C LYS A 47 3.00 3.21 0.10
N THR A 48 2.40 4.16 -0.61
CA THR A 48 1.93 3.99 -2.00
C THR A 48 3.07 3.80 -3.00
N ASP A 49 4.18 4.50 -2.80
CA ASP A 49 5.36 4.46 -3.68
C ASP A 49 6.45 3.52 -3.14
N ALA A 50 6.04 2.45 -2.47
CA ALA A 50 6.95 1.51 -1.84
C ALA A 50 7.87 0.86 -2.89
N VAL A 51 9.18 0.92 -2.65
CA VAL A 51 10.21 0.27 -3.50
C VAL A 51 11.16 -0.60 -2.70
N LEU A 52 11.28 -0.36 -1.39
CA LEU A 52 12.19 -1.10 -0.51
C LEU A 52 11.43 -2.20 0.26
N GLU A 53 12.11 -3.31 0.56
CA GLU A 53 11.46 -4.47 1.19
C GLU A 53 10.84 -4.17 2.56
N TYR A 54 11.46 -3.30 3.36
CA TYR A 54 10.90 -2.92 4.66
C TYR A 54 9.57 -2.16 4.52
N GLU A 55 9.36 -1.48 3.39
CA GLU A 55 8.11 -0.79 3.05
C GLU A 55 7.03 -1.78 2.67
N PHE A 56 7.38 -2.85 1.95
CA PHE A 56 6.48 -3.95 1.63
C PHE A 56 6.00 -4.65 2.91
N VAL A 57 6.93 -4.91 3.83
CA VAL A 57 6.61 -5.51 5.14
C VAL A 57 5.64 -4.61 5.92
N HIS A 58 5.88 -3.29 5.92
CA HIS A 58 4.97 -2.32 6.55
C HIS A 58 3.57 -2.38 5.95
N ASN A 59 3.45 -2.33 4.62
CA ASN A 59 2.16 -2.40 3.93
C ASN A 59 1.42 -3.71 4.20
N PHE A 60 2.12 -4.85 4.20
CA PHE A 60 1.50 -6.14 4.51
C PHE A 60 1.08 -6.27 5.98
N LYS A 61 1.74 -5.59 6.92
CA LYS A 61 1.27 -5.52 8.31
C LYS A 61 -0.04 -4.73 8.42
N LEU A 62 -0.18 -3.62 7.70
CA LEU A 62 -1.46 -2.90 7.63
C LEU A 62 -2.57 -3.80 7.09
N LEU A 63 -2.29 -4.56 6.04
CA LEU A 63 -3.23 -5.52 5.48
C LEU A 63 -3.61 -6.62 6.50
N GLN A 64 -2.63 -7.13 7.23
CA GLN A 64 -2.85 -8.14 8.26
C GLN A 64 -3.71 -7.62 9.41
N ASP A 65 -3.46 -6.38 9.86
CA ASP A 65 -4.25 -5.72 10.89
C ASP A 65 -5.71 -5.56 10.45
N ALA A 66 -5.95 -5.19 9.19
CA ALA A 66 -7.30 -5.14 8.62
C ALA A 66 -7.95 -6.54 8.58
N PHE A 67 -7.21 -7.60 8.25
CA PHE A 67 -7.76 -8.96 8.27
C PHE A 67 -8.12 -9.41 9.68
N ASN A 68 -7.28 -9.10 10.67
CA ASN A 68 -7.56 -9.39 12.07
C ASN A 68 -8.80 -8.65 12.56
N TYR A 69 -8.95 -7.37 12.20
CA TYR A 69 -10.12 -6.57 12.53
C TYR A 69 -11.42 -7.15 11.97
N MET A 70 -11.37 -7.69 10.75
CA MET A 70 -12.50 -8.35 10.08
C MET A 70 -12.70 -9.81 10.49
N GLY A 71 -11.81 -10.39 11.31
CA GLY A 71 -11.89 -11.77 11.76
C GLY A 71 -11.48 -12.83 10.72
N TYR A 72 -10.67 -12.49 9.71
CA TYR A 72 -10.18 -13.50 8.76
C TYR A 72 -8.97 -14.25 9.32
N GLU A 73 -9.07 -15.59 9.41
CA GLU A 73 -7.97 -16.46 9.88
C GLU A 73 -6.86 -16.71 8.84
N LYS A 74 -6.94 -16.10 7.66
CA LYS A 74 -5.94 -16.30 6.61
C LYS A 74 -4.58 -15.74 7.06
N LYS A 75 -3.62 -16.63 7.29
CA LYS A 75 -2.22 -16.25 7.50
C LYS A 75 -1.63 -15.67 6.21
N ILE A 76 -1.17 -14.42 6.28
CA ILE A 76 -0.41 -13.75 5.23
C ILE A 76 1.08 -14.07 5.46
N SER A 77 1.67 -14.91 4.61
CA SER A 77 3.12 -15.19 4.66
C SER A 77 3.91 -14.03 4.06
N ILE A 78 4.11 -12.96 4.83
CA ILE A 78 4.79 -11.72 4.38
C ILE A 78 6.18 -12.02 3.81
N GLU A 79 6.93 -12.94 4.43
CA GLU A 79 8.27 -13.37 3.99
C GLU A 79 8.26 -13.95 2.56
N ASP A 80 7.21 -14.69 2.20
CA ASP A 80 7.10 -15.31 0.88
C ASP A 80 6.58 -14.34 -0.17
N LEU A 81 5.71 -13.40 0.23
CA LEU A 81 5.17 -12.38 -0.65
C LEU A 81 6.23 -11.33 -1.01
N LYS A 82 7.00 -10.83 -0.04
CA LYS A 82 8.00 -9.78 -0.26
C LYS A 82 9.16 -10.23 -1.15
N ARG A 83 9.49 -11.53 -1.14
CA ARG A 83 10.61 -12.13 -1.89
C ARG A 83 10.37 -12.23 -3.41
N ARG A 84 9.32 -11.58 -3.94
CA ARG A 84 8.98 -11.59 -5.38
C ARG A 84 8.73 -13.01 -5.92
N SER A 85 8.34 -13.97 -5.07
CA SER A 85 8.04 -15.33 -5.53
C SER A 85 6.72 -15.33 -6.31
N PHE A 86 6.78 -15.56 -7.63
CA PHE A 86 5.58 -15.61 -8.48
C PHE A 86 4.52 -16.57 -7.93
N LYS A 87 4.92 -17.78 -7.53
CA LYS A 87 4.00 -18.80 -7.00
C LYS A 87 3.20 -18.29 -5.81
N HIS A 88 3.88 -17.76 -4.79
CA HIS A 88 3.23 -17.31 -3.56
C HIS A 88 2.38 -16.05 -3.79
N ASN A 89 2.88 -15.10 -4.59
CA ASN A 89 2.12 -13.91 -4.94
C ASN A 89 0.86 -14.25 -5.75
N PHE A 90 0.96 -15.19 -6.69
CA PHE A 90 -0.17 -15.64 -7.50
C PHE A 90 -1.20 -16.40 -6.67
N GLU A 91 -0.77 -17.32 -5.80
CA GLU A 91 -1.67 -18.05 -4.91
C GLU A 91 -2.42 -17.09 -3.98
N PHE A 92 -1.73 -16.09 -3.42
CA PHE A 92 -2.36 -15.07 -2.60
C PHE A 92 -3.35 -14.23 -3.39
N LEU A 93 -2.99 -13.78 -4.61
CA LEU A 93 -3.88 -13.02 -5.48
C LEU A 93 -5.16 -13.81 -5.82
N GLN A 94 -5.04 -15.10 -6.11
CA GLN A 94 -6.19 -15.96 -6.41
C GLN A 94 -7.12 -16.09 -5.19
N TRP A 95 -6.55 -16.34 -4.02
CA TRP A 95 -7.32 -16.38 -2.78
C TRP A 95 -8.00 -15.04 -2.50
N PHE A 96 -7.29 -13.93 -2.70
CA PHE A 96 -7.78 -12.58 -2.46
C PHE A 96 -8.94 -12.22 -3.41
N LYS A 97 -8.86 -12.62 -4.68
CA LYS A 97 -9.99 -12.47 -5.62
C LYS A 97 -11.22 -13.22 -5.15
N LYS A 98 -11.06 -14.47 -4.67
CA LYS A 98 -12.18 -15.25 -4.13
C LYS A 98 -12.82 -14.57 -2.92
N LEU A 99 -12.00 -14.01 -2.03
CA LEU A 99 -12.49 -13.21 -0.89
C LEU A 99 -13.33 -12.02 -1.36
N PHE A 100 -12.83 -11.28 -2.36
CA PHE A 100 -13.52 -10.13 -2.93
C PHE A 100 -14.87 -10.51 -3.54
N ASP A 101 -14.92 -11.58 -4.34
CA ASP A 101 -16.15 -12.01 -5.02
C ASP A 101 -17.23 -12.43 -4.02
N ILE A 102 -16.87 -13.17 -2.97
CA ILE A 102 -17.80 -13.55 -1.89
C ILE A 102 -18.43 -12.30 -1.26
N HIS A 103 -17.61 -11.28 -0.95
CA HIS A 103 -18.13 -10.05 -0.33
C HIS A 103 -19.00 -9.23 -1.29
N ARG A 104 -18.64 -9.16 -2.57
CA ARG A 104 -19.43 -8.44 -3.58
C ARG A 104 -20.80 -9.09 -3.79
N ILE A 105 -20.85 -10.41 -3.86
CA ILE A 105 -22.10 -11.17 -3.99
C ILE A 105 -22.98 -10.92 -2.76
N ALA A 106 -22.43 -11.06 -1.55
CA ALA A 106 -23.17 -10.81 -0.32
C ALA A 106 -23.71 -9.37 -0.23
N GLN A 107 -22.94 -8.36 -0.66
CA GLN A 107 -23.39 -6.98 -0.72
C GLN A 107 -24.53 -6.80 -1.75
N ALA A 108 -24.42 -7.42 -2.93
CA ALA A 108 -25.46 -7.35 -3.96
C ALA A 108 -26.77 -8.01 -3.51
N ASP A 109 -26.69 -9.18 -2.85
CA ASP A 109 -27.86 -9.88 -2.32
C ASP A 109 -28.57 -9.05 -1.25
N LEU A 110 -27.81 -8.45 -0.32
CA LEU A 110 -28.35 -7.56 0.71
C LEU A 110 -29.05 -6.34 0.07
N LEU A 111 -28.44 -5.73 -0.95
CA LEU A 111 -29.02 -4.60 -1.67
C LEU A 111 -30.29 -4.98 -2.45
N ALA A 112 -30.30 -6.15 -3.08
CA ALA A 112 -31.46 -6.67 -3.79
C ALA A 112 -32.64 -6.90 -2.85
N LEU A 113 -32.39 -7.46 -1.65
CA LEU A 113 -33.40 -7.61 -0.60
C LEU A 113 -33.87 -6.25 -0.06
N ALA A 114 -33.00 -5.25 0.00
CA ALA A 114 -33.34 -3.89 0.42
C ALA A 114 -34.14 -3.09 -0.66
N GLY A 115 -34.38 -3.68 -1.84
CA GLY A 115 -35.10 -3.02 -2.93
C GLY A 115 -34.34 -1.87 -3.60
N CYS A 116 -33.05 -1.71 -3.29
CA CYS A 116 -32.18 -0.69 -3.86
C CYS A 116 -31.65 -1.16 -5.22
N LYS A 117 -32.04 -0.48 -6.29
CA LYS A 117 -31.58 -0.77 -7.66
C LYS A 117 -30.13 -0.34 -7.78
N ILE A 118 -29.18 -1.27 -7.80
CA ILE A 118 -27.82 -0.99 -8.26
C ILE A 118 -27.84 -0.99 -9.80
N SER A 119 -27.48 0.14 -10.41
CA SER A 119 -27.13 0.19 -11.82
C SER A 119 -25.80 -0.54 -11.98
N THR A 120 -25.85 -1.84 -12.27
CA THR A 120 -24.69 -2.60 -12.74
C THR A 120 -24.46 -2.28 -14.22
N GLU A 121 -24.01 -1.06 -14.51
CA GLU A 121 -23.32 -0.76 -15.76
C GLU A 121 -21.82 -0.92 -15.51
N PRO A 122 -21.11 -1.80 -16.26
CA PRO A 122 -19.66 -1.77 -16.29
C PRO A 122 -19.23 -0.41 -16.84
N ILE A 123 -18.32 0.28 -16.15
CA ILE A 123 -17.78 1.59 -16.55
C ILE A 123 -17.25 1.50 -17.99
N GLN A 124 -18.09 1.89 -18.95
CA GLN A 124 -17.69 2.15 -20.32
C GLN A 124 -17.35 3.64 -20.43
N LYS A 125 -16.08 3.85 -20.77
CA LYS A 125 -15.41 5.03 -21.34
C LYS A 125 -16.31 6.28 -21.56
N PRO A 126 -15.98 7.45 -20.97
CA PRO A 126 -16.55 8.70 -21.44
C PRO A 126 -16.12 8.94 -22.89
N SER A 127 -17.12 8.98 -23.78
CA SER A 127 -16.97 9.52 -25.13
C SER A 127 -16.63 11.00 -25.01
N ILE A 128 -15.44 11.35 -25.52
CA ILE A 128 -15.03 12.72 -25.76
C ILE A 128 -15.98 13.28 -26.82
N LEU A 129 -16.76 14.30 -26.45
CA LEU A 129 -17.41 15.18 -27.41
C LEU A 129 -16.31 16.05 -28.02
N GLU A 130 -16.01 15.79 -29.28
CA GLU A 130 -15.42 16.77 -30.17
C GLU A 130 -16.44 17.89 -30.38
N THR A 131 -16.04 19.13 -30.15
CA THR A 131 -16.57 20.27 -30.89
C THR A 131 -15.44 21.22 -31.21
N GLU A 132 -15.47 21.65 -32.45
CA GLU A 132 -14.40 22.14 -33.30
C GLU A 132 -13.78 23.51 -32.94
N GLU A 133 -12.68 23.75 -33.66
CA GLU A 133 -11.81 24.91 -33.76
C GLU A 133 -12.47 26.31 -33.77
N LYS A 134 -11.72 27.30 -33.26
CA LYS A 134 -11.39 28.46 -34.10
C LYS A 134 -10.09 29.17 -33.68
N SER A 135 -9.19 29.18 -34.65
CA SER A 135 -8.10 30.11 -34.98
C SER A 135 -8.04 31.46 -34.23
N ILE A 136 -6.85 31.87 -33.79
CA ILE A 136 -6.17 33.13 -34.21
C ILE A 136 -4.68 33.04 -33.86
N THR A 137 -3.87 33.18 -34.90
CA THR A 137 -2.44 33.51 -34.96
C THR A 137 -2.10 34.80 -34.20
N HIS A 138 -0.97 34.85 -33.48
CA HIS A 138 0.09 35.87 -33.63
C HIS A 138 1.35 35.45 -32.83
N GLN A 139 2.48 35.35 -33.54
CA GLN A 139 3.85 35.28 -33.00
C GLN A 139 4.34 36.68 -32.51
N PRO A 140 5.64 36.89 -32.24
CA PRO A 140 6.39 36.52 -31.05
C PRO A 140 6.87 37.79 -30.30
N PHE A 141 7.16 37.69 -29.01
CA PHE A 141 8.02 38.67 -28.36
C PHE A 141 9.12 37.95 -27.59
N ALA A 142 10.35 38.33 -27.95
CA ALA A 142 11.60 37.87 -27.37
C ALA A 142 11.98 38.70 -26.14
N GLU A 143 13.05 38.27 -25.48
CA GLU A 143 13.86 38.98 -24.47
C GLU A 143 13.23 39.05 -23.06
N THR A 144 13.94 38.74 -21.96
CA THR A 144 15.39 38.74 -21.72
C THR A 144 15.73 37.95 -20.45
N GLU A 145 17.01 37.61 -20.35
CA GLU A 145 17.76 37.01 -19.25
C GLU A 145 17.44 37.52 -17.82
N GLU A 146 17.56 36.65 -16.80
CA GLU A 146 18.69 36.70 -15.86
C GLU A 146 18.72 35.49 -14.90
N LYS A 147 19.91 34.90 -14.76
CA LYS A 147 20.38 34.10 -13.62
C LYS A 147 21.64 34.79 -13.10
N PRO A 148 21.81 34.97 -11.79
CA PRO A 148 23.00 34.42 -11.11
C PRO A 148 22.65 34.01 -9.65
N THR A 149 23.44 33.34 -8.81
CA THR A 149 24.67 32.54 -8.84
C THR A 149 24.84 32.00 -7.41
N THR A 150 25.44 30.82 -7.31
CA THR A 150 26.02 30.10 -6.16
C THR A 150 26.80 30.94 -5.13
N SER A 151 26.75 30.55 -3.83
CA SER A 151 27.88 30.36 -2.86
C SER A 151 27.32 30.21 -1.43
N GLN A 152 27.50 29.10 -0.69
CA GLN A 152 28.65 28.69 0.14
C GLN A 152 29.04 29.63 1.31
N ALA A 153 28.91 29.13 2.56
CA ALA A 153 29.77 29.31 3.76
C ALA A 153 29.01 28.77 5.01
N THR A 154 29.37 27.65 5.68
CA THR A 154 30.41 27.42 6.72
C THR A 154 30.28 28.20 8.04
N SER A 155 29.96 27.50 9.14
CA SER A 155 30.60 27.52 10.49
C SER A 155 29.67 26.82 11.51
N ASP A 156 29.96 25.61 11.99
CA ASP A 156 30.84 25.28 13.13
C ASP A 156 30.21 25.54 14.52
N SER A 157 29.94 24.46 15.26
CA SER A 157 30.09 24.41 16.72
C SER A 157 30.08 22.97 17.21
N SER A 158 31.29 22.50 17.50
CA SER A 158 31.61 21.31 18.29
C SER A 158 31.01 21.36 19.71
N LYS A 159 30.61 20.20 20.25
CA LYS A 159 30.97 19.79 21.62
C LYS A 159 30.88 18.27 21.78
N LYS A 160 32.07 17.69 21.83
CA LYS A 160 32.46 16.34 22.24
C LYS A 160 32.35 16.23 23.76
N ILE A 161 31.64 15.25 24.30
CA ILE A 161 31.89 14.72 25.64
C ILE A 161 32.07 13.21 25.54
N THR A 162 33.33 12.82 25.66
CA THR A 162 33.82 11.48 25.93
C THR A 162 33.62 11.16 27.42
N SER A 163 33.11 9.99 27.75
CA SER A 163 33.66 9.19 28.84
C SER A 163 33.27 7.72 28.72
N GLN A 164 34.31 6.89 28.79
CA GLN A 164 34.33 5.44 28.79
C GLN A 164 34.07 4.87 30.20
N LEU A 165 34.01 3.53 30.27
CA LEU A 165 34.27 2.61 31.40
C LEU A 165 33.07 1.97 32.15
N THR A 166 32.82 0.70 31.80
CA THR A 166 32.41 -0.43 32.68
C THR A 166 33.57 -0.83 33.65
N PRO A 167 33.46 -1.75 34.65
CA PRO A 167 32.45 -2.82 34.85
C PRO A 167 32.00 -3.19 36.31
N SER A 168 30.91 -3.95 36.39
CA SER A 168 30.61 -5.13 37.27
C SER A 168 30.91 -5.10 38.79
N ILE A 169 29.86 -5.22 39.63
CA ILE A 169 29.92 -5.87 40.96
C ILE A 169 28.70 -6.77 41.20
N LYS A 170 29.00 -8.00 41.65
CA LYS A 170 28.14 -9.09 42.12
C LYS A 170 27.48 -8.79 43.47
N GLY A 171 26.25 -9.29 43.67
CA GLY A 171 25.65 -9.49 44.99
C GLY A 171 24.73 -10.71 45.02
N LYS A 172 25.20 -11.81 45.64
CA LYS A 172 24.44 -13.01 46.03
C LYS A 172 24.26 -12.99 47.54
N ILE A 173 23.03 -13.07 48.08
CA ILE A 173 22.68 -13.64 49.41
C ILE A 173 21.17 -14.00 49.33
N SER A 174 20.72 -15.25 49.11
CA SER A 174 20.57 -16.42 50.01
C SER A 174 19.73 -16.19 51.27
N ASN A 175 18.63 -16.94 51.42
CA ASN A 175 18.06 -17.57 52.64
C ASN A 175 16.78 -18.35 52.21
N LYS A 176 16.73 -19.70 52.09
CA LYS A 176 16.44 -20.77 53.10
C LYS A 176 15.27 -20.43 54.05
N ALA A 177 14.27 -21.26 54.39
CA ALA A 177 13.95 -22.71 54.30
C ALA A 177 12.41 -22.87 54.55
N LYS A 178 11.66 -23.81 53.94
CA LYS A 178 11.15 -25.15 54.42
C LYS A 178 10.46 -25.17 55.82
N PRO A 179 9.69 -26.21 56.23
CA PRO A 179 8.85 -27.25 55.56
C PRO A 179 7.38 -27.21 56.10
N VAL A 180 6.40 -28.04 55.70
CA VAL A 180 6.16 -29.50 55.90
C VAL A 180 5.17 -29.98 54.86
#